data_AF-A0A5S9M4S3-F1
#
_entry.id   AF-A0A5S9M4S3-F1
#
_cell.length_a   1.000
_cell.length_b   1.000
_cell.length_c   1.000
_cell.angle_alpha   90.00
_cell.angle_beta   90.00
_cell.angle_gamma   90.00
#
_symmetry.space_group_name_H-M   'P 1'
#
loop_
_entity.id
_entity.type
_entity.pdbx_description
1 polymer ?
#
loop_
_entity_poly.entity_id
_entity_poly.type
_entity_poly.pdbx_seq_one_letter_code
_entity_poly.pdbx_strand_id
1 'polypeptide(L)' 'MEDFFVLSSKVFDYLTDDDQCVFEAEPLQNLADDGELAVYEHHGFWTAIDTYKNLKEINDMWTDGKQPWKVW' A
#
# COMPACT_ATOMS: atom_id res chain seq x y z
N MET A 1 0.22 -2.49 -6.46
CA MET A 1 -0.12 -1.58 -5.36
C MET A 1 0.21 -2.32 -4.09
N GLU A 2 1.27 -1.91 -3.40
CA GLU A 2 1.60 -2.43 -2.07
C GLU A 2 1.58 -1.23 -1.11
N ASP A 3 0.37 -0.84 -0.76
CA ASP A 3 0.09 0.20 0.22
C ASP A 3 -0.28 -0.41 1.57
N PHE A 4 -0.08 0.35 2.64
CA PHE A 4 -0.42 -0.09 3.99
C PHE A 4 -1.72 0.57 4.43
N PHE A 5 -2.80 -0.21 4.47
CA PHE A 5 -4.11 0.27 4.93
C PHE A 5 -4.39 -0.17 6.37
N VAL A 6 -5.02 0.72 7.14
CA VAL A 6 -5.66 0.38 8.41
C VAL A 6 -7.16 0.59 8.21
N LEU A 7 -7.92 -0.50 8.22
CA LEU A 7 -9.33 -0.49 7.84
C LEU A 7 -10.21 -0.92 9.02
N SER A 8 -11.34 -0.25 9.17
CA SER A 8 -12.45 -0.72 9.99
C SER A 8 -13.19 -1.84 9.26
N SER A 9 -13.83 -2.76 10.00
CA SER A 9 -14.67 -3.80 9.39
C SER A 9 -15.84 -3.24 8.57
N LYS A 10 -16.24 -1.98 8.79
CA LYS A 10 -17.25 -1.30 7.98
C LYS A 10 -16.84 -1.12 6.51
N VAL A 11 -15.55 -1.27 6.18
CA VAL A 11 -15.07 -1.16 4.79
C VAL A 11 -15.76 -2.15 3.86
N PHE A 12 -16.23 -3.29 4.37
CA PHE A 12 -16.96 -4.27 3.56
C PHE A 12 -18.27 -3.72 2.98
N ASP A 13 -18.86 -2.69 3.59
CA ASP A 13 -20.07 -2.02 3.06
C ASP A 13 -19.78 -1.26 1.75
N TYR A 14 -18.50 -0.99 1.44
CA TYR A 14 -18.04 -0.31 0.23
C TYR A 14 -17.53 -1.29 -0.84
N LEU A 15 -17.47 -2.59 -0.53
CA LEU A 15 -17.00 -3.62 -1.47
C LEU A 15 -18.18 -4.30 -2.15
N THR A 16 -17.94 -4.80 -3.35
CA THR A 16 -18.91 -5.63 -4.08
C THR A 16 -18.37 -7.06 -4.19
N ASP A 17 -19.29 -8.03 -4.32
CA ASP A 17 -18.93 -9.45 -4.52
C ASP A 17 -18.47 -9.75 -5.98
N ASP A 18 -18.33 -8.72 -6.83
CA ASP A 18 -17.84 -8.88 -8.20
C ASP A 18 -16.31 -9.02 -8.22
N ASP A 19 -15.79 -9.97 -8.98
CA ASP A 19 -14.35 -10.13 -9.22
C ASP A 19 -13.71 -8.92 -9.91
N GLN A 20 -14.51 -8.02 -10.50
CA GLN A 20 -14.05 -6.74 -11.07
C GLN A 20 -13.92 -5.63 -10.03
N CYS A 21 -14.26 -5.88 -8.76
CA CYS A 21 -14.16 -4.90 -7.69
C CYS A 21 -12.69 -4.55 -7.39
N VAL A 22 -12.21 -3.45 -7.95
CA VAL A 22 -10.87 -2.89 -7.64
C VAL A 22 -10.99 -1.97 -6.44
N PHE A 23 -10.39 -2.35 -5.31
CA PHE A 23 -10.49 -1.61 -4.05
C PHE A 23 -10.07 -0.14 -4.18
N GLU A 24 -8.97 0.12 -4.89
CA GLU A 24 -8.39 1.44 -5.05
C GLU A 24 -9.13 2.33 -6.07
N ALA A 25 -10.19 1.81 -6.70
CA ALA A 25 -11.05 2.55 -7.61
C ALA A 25 -12.30 3.06 -6.87
N GLU A 26 -13.46 2.49 -7.17
CA GLU A 26 -14.75 2.94 -6.65
C GLU A 26 -14.85 2.89 -5.11
N PRO A 27 -14.40 1.82 -4.41
CA PRO A 27 -14.51 1.77 -2.95
C PRO A 27 -13.71 2.86 -2.25
N LEU A 28 -12.46 3.08 -2.67
CA LEU A 28 -11.59 4.11 -2.07
C LEU A 28 -12.09 5.53 -2.38
N GLN A 29 -12.65 5.74 -3.58
CA GLN A 29 -13.30 7.01 -3.94
C GLN A 29 -14.53 7.29 -3.08
N ASN A 30 -15.40 6.31 -2.90
CA ASN A 30 -16.59 6.44 -2.07
C ASN A 30 -16.24 6.72 -0.60
N LEU A 31 -15.21 6.06 -0.06
CA LEU A 31 -14.69 6.34 1.28
C LEU A 31 -14.18 7.80 1.40
N ALA A 32 -13.53 8.31 0.36
CA ALA A 32 -13.06 9.69 0.34
C ALA A 32 -14.23 10.69 0.27
N ASP A 33 -15.22 10.42 -0.57
CA ASP A 33 -16.42 11.25 -0.74
C ASP A 33 -17.27 11.29 0.55
N ASP A 34 -17.35 10.17 1.27
CA ASP A 34 -18.04 10.08 2.56
C ASP A 34 -17.22 10.66 3.74
N GLY A 35 -15.97 11.07 3.52
CA GLY A 35 -15.09 11.60 4.56
C GLY A 35 -14.54 10.55 5.53
N GLU A 36 -14.62 9.26 5.16
CA GLU A 36 -14.14 8.12 5.93
C GLU A 36 -12.69 7.73 5.55
N LEU A 37 -12.06 8.47 4.62
CA LEU A 37 -10.65 8.31 4.25
C LEU A 37 -9.76 9.34 4.95
N ALA A 38 -8.74 8.86 5.65
CA ALA A 38 -7.67 9.68 6.21
C ALA A 38 -6.30 9.21 5.69
N VAL A 39 -5.34 10.15 5.64
CA VAL A 39 -3.97 9.88 5.16
C VAL A 39 -2.99 9.95 6.33
N TYR A 40 -2.11 8.95 6.40
CA TYR A 40 -0.94 8.99 7.27
C TYR A 40 0.31 9.21 6.42
N GLU A 41 1.04 10.29 6.70
CA GLU A 41 2.28 10.63 5.99
C GLU A 41 3.46 9.84 6.58
N HIS A 42 3.95 8.83 5.85
CA HIS A 42 5.17 8.11 6.20
C HIS A 42 6.41 8.83 5.68
N HIS A 43 7.25 9.34 6.57
CA HIS A 43 8.50 10.02 6.22
C HIS A 43 9.74 9.10 6.19
N GLY A 44 9.54 7.81 6.50
CA GLY A 44 10.62 6.82 6.49
C GLY A 44 10.91 6.26 5.10
N PHE A 45 11.75 5.23 5.05
CA PHE A 45 12.00 4.50 3.82
C PHE A 45 10.75 3.71 3.39
N TRP A 46 10.42 3.78 2.11
CA TRP A 46 9.43 2.94 1.44
C TRP A 46 9.80 2.78 -0.04
N THR A 47 9.57 1.60 -0.61
CA THR A 47 9.75 1.33 -2.03
C THR A 47 8.96 0.08 -2.44
N ALA A 48 8.40 0.09 -3.64
CA ALA A 48 7.81 -1.08 -4.28
C ALA A 48 8.84 -1.86 -5.11
N ILE A 49 8.55 -3.12 -5.42
CA ILE A 49 9.36 -3.98 -6.30
C ILE A 49 8.47 -4.47 -7.44
N ASP A 50 8.30 -3.64 -8.48
CA ASP A 50 7.48 -3.98 -9.64
C ASP A 50 8.30 -4.50 -10.83
N THR A 51 9.61 -4.22 -10.83
CA THR A 51 10.50 -4.54 -11.94
C THR A 51 11.75 -5.27 -11.47
N TYR A 52 12.39 -5.98 -12.41
CA TYR A 52 13.71 -6.58 -12.18
C TYR A 52 14.75 -5.55 -11.71
N LYS A 53 14.65 -4.31 -12.19
CA LYS A 53 15.53 -3.22 -11.78
C LYS A 53 15.36 -2.90 -10.29
N ASN A 54 14.12 -2.78 -9.81
CA ASN A 54 13.85 -2.54 -8.38
C ASN A 54 14.37 -3.69 -7.52
N LEU A 55 14.18 -4.93 -7.98
CA LEU A 55 14.69 -6.10 -7.28
C LEU A 55 16.23 -6.06 -7.15
N LYS A 56 16.92 -5.65 -8.21
CA LYS A 56 18.38 -5.49 -8.18
C LYS A 56 18.79 -4.39 -7.19
N GLU A 57 18.15 -3.23 -7.25
CA GLU A 57 18.43 -2.10 -6.34
C GLU A 57 18.25 -2.52 -4.86
N ILE A 58 17.19 -3.26 -4.53
CA ILE A 58 16.93 -3.73 -3.17
C ILE A 58 17.96 -4.77 -2.70
N ASN A 59 18.37 -5.68 -3.59
CA ASN A 59 19.42 -6.66 -3.27
C ASN A 59 20.79 -5.99 -3.06
N ASP A 60 21.11 -4.97 -3.86
CA ASP A 60 22.34 -4.20 -3.69
C ASP A 60 22.32 -3.47 -2.33
N MET A 61 21.20 -2.83 -1.99
CA MET A 61 21.00 -2.19 -0.67
C MET A 61 21.16 -3.17 0.50
N TRP A 62 20.62 -4.38 0.38
CA TRP A 62 20.77 -5.44 1.38
C TRP A 62 22.22 -5.88 1.54
N THR A 63 22.92 -6.11 0.43
CA THR A 63 24.32 -6.55 0.40
C THR A 63 25.25 -5.49 0.99
N ASP A 64 24.96 -4.21 0.73
CA ASP A 64 25.64 -3.05 1.31
C ASP A 64 25.35 -2.84 2.80
N GLY A 65 24.41 -3.59 3.39
CA GLY A 65 23.95 -3.41 4.77
C GLY A 65 23.03 -2.21 4.98
N LYS A 66 22.61 -1.53 3.91
CA LYS A 66 21.71 -0.36 3.92
C LYS A 66 20.27 -0.82 3.81
N GLN A 67 19.78 -1.49 4.84
CA GLN A 67 18.46 -2.15 4.89
C GLN A 67 17.50 -1.44 5.86
N PRO A 68 17.02 -0.21 5.55
CA PRO A 68 16.21 0.59 6.46
C PRO A 68 14.83 -0.01 6.79
N TRP A 69 14.35 -0.95 5.97
CA TRP A 69 13.12 -1.71 6.25
C TRP A 69 13.31 -2.85 7.24
N LYS A 70 14.56 -3.26 7.53
CA LYS A 70 14.86 -4.35 8.46
C LYS A 70 14.91 -3.82 9.89
N VAL A 71 13.82 -4.04 10.64
CA VAL A 71 13.62 -3.53 12.01
C VAL A 71 13.57 -4.64 13.08
N TRP A 72 14.01 -5.85 12.73
CA TRP A 72 14.06 -7.02 13.62
C TRP A 72 15.49 -7.46 13.94
#